data_AF-A0A1I1PRL7-F1
#
_entry.id   AF-A0A1I1PRL7-F1
#
_cell.length_a   1.000
_cell.length_b   1.000
_cell.length_c   1.000
_cell.angle_alpha   90.00
_cell.angle_beta   90.00
_cell.angle_gamma   90.00
#
_symmetry.space_group_name_H-M   'P 1'
#
loop_
_entity.id
_entity.type
_entity.pdbx_description
1 polymer ?
#
loop_
_entity_poly.entity_id
_entity_poly.type
_entity_poly.pdbx_seq_one_letter_code
_entity_poly.pdbx_strand_id
1 'polypeptide(L)'
;MRPLGPQRDHYWLALSMAKAAGVDLQAAIMSGHFDQKEWATAVQQCRGCEWGDDCSDWLKANRAVDAAPESCVNAKVFAALKAAQEEADATVAAG
;
A
#
# COMPACT_ATOMS: atom_id res chain seq x y z
N MET A 1 10.11 17.28 -17.08
CA MET A 1 9.92 16.35 -15.96
C MET A 1 8.97 16.98 -14.96
N ARG A 2 7.95 16.26 -14.51
CA ARG A 2 7.09 16.69 -13.39
C ARG A 2 7.92 16.58 -12.09
N PRO A 3 7.88 17.58 -11.18
CA PRO A 3 8.52 17.43 -9.87
C PRO A 3 7.84 16.32 -9.06
N LEU A 4 8.60 15.65 -8.20
CA LEU A 4 8.05 14.67 -7.26
C LEU A 4 7.15 15.34 -6.23
N GLY A 5 6.07 14.67 -5.87
CA GLY A 5 5.23 15.10 -4.76
C GLY A 5 5.94 15.07 -3.40
N PRO A 6 5.44 15.80 -2.39
CA PRO A 6 6.04 15.86 -1.06
C PRO A 6 6.09 14.47 -0.41
N GLN A 7 7.28 14.06 0.07
CA GLN A 7 7.47 12.71 0.62
C GLN A 7 6.51 12.40 1.78
N ARG A 8 6.27 13.35 2.67
CA ARG A 8 5.36 13.16 3.82
C ARG A 8 3.94 12.87 3.36
N ASP A 9 3.46 13.56 2.35
CA ASP A 9 2.07 13.43 1.90
C ASP A 9 1.88 12.07 1.22
N HIS A 10 2.82 11.67 0.37
CA HIS A 10 2.80 10.36 -0.29
C HIS A 10 3.06 9.18 0.66
N TYR A 11 3.80 9.39 1.76
CA TYR A 11 3.89 8.40 2.83
C TYR A 11 2.49 8.10 3.39
N TRP A 12 1.71 9.14 3.72
CA TRP A 12 0.37 8.97 4.26
C TRP A 12 -0.64 8.45 3.24
N LEU A 13 -0.54 8.86 1.97
CA LEU A 13 -1.38 8.33 0.90
C LEU A 13 -1.11 6.84 0.66
N ALA A 14 0.16 6.44 0.56
CA ALA A 14 0.53 5.04 0.38
C ALA A 14 0.08 4.18 1.57
N LEU A 15 0.24 4.67 2.80
CA LEU A 15 -0.21 3.97 4.00
C LEU A 15 -1.74 3.85 4.05
N SER A 16 -2.45 4.91 3.68
CA SER A 16 -3.91 4.92 3.62
C SER A 16 -4.43 3.96 2.55
N MET A 17 -3.76 3.88 1.40
CA MET A 17 -4.10 2.93 0.34
C MET A 17 -3.87 1.48 0.76
N ALA A 18 -2.73 1.17 1.39
CA ALA A 18 -2.46 -0.17 1.92
C ALA A 18 -3.56 -0.59 2.91
N LYS A 19 -3.91 0.29 3.84
CA LYS A 19 -4.99 0.06 4.80
C LYS A 19 -6.35 -0.12 4.12
N ALA A 20 -6.70 0.73 3.15
CA ALA A 20 -7.95 0.60 2.41
C ALA A 20 -8.05 -0.73 1.67
N ALA A 21 -6.93 -1.24 1.14
CA ALA A 21 -6.83 -2.55 0.49
C ALA A 21 -6.79 -3.75 1.47
N GLY A 22 -6.82 -3.50 2.78
CA GLY A 22 -6.77 -4.56 3.80
C GLY A 22 -5.37 -5.11 4.11
N VAL A 23 -4.32 -4.36 3.76
CA VAL A 23 -2.92 -4.74 4.04
C VAL A 23 -2.48 -4.20 5.40
N ASP A 24 -2.03 -5.09 6.28
CA ASP A 24 -1.30 -4.73 7.50
C ASP A 24 0.20 -4.66 7.22
N LEU A 25 0.67 -3.46 6.85
CA LEU A 25 2.09 -3.20 6.60
C LEU A 25 2.96 -3.44 7.83
N GLN A 26 2.45 -3.23 9.04
CA GLN A 26 3.24 -3.44 10.25
C GLN A 26 3.47 -4.93 10.47
N ALA A 27 2.42 -5.75 10.35
CA ALA A 27 2.53 -7.21 10.43
C ALA A 27 3.43 -7.77 9.32
N ALA A 28 3.32 -7.25 8.09
CA ALA A 28 4.19 -7.64 6.97
C ALA A 28 5.67 -7.36 7.28
N ILE A 29 5.99 -6.20 7.87
CA ILE A 29 7.36 -5.85 8.28
C ILE A 29 7.85 -6.74 9.42
N MET A 30 7.01 -6.97 10.45
CA MET A 30 7.39 -7.79 11.60
C MET A 30 7.59 -9.27 11.24
N SER A 31 6.87 -9.77 10.24
CA SER A 31 7.00 -11.14 9.73
C SER A 31 8.08 -11.30 8.65
N GLY A 32 8.71 -10.21 8.20
CA GLY A 32 9.77 -10.24 7.19
C GLY A 32 9.29 -10.40 5.74
N HIS A 33 7.98 -10.31 5.48
CA HIS A 33 7.40 -10.29 4.13
C HIS A 33 7.53 -8.93 3.44
N PHE A 34 7.90 -7.90 4.19
CA PHE A 34 8.18 -6.57 3.70
C PHE A 34 9.27 -5.91 4.54
N ASP A 35 10.04 -4.97 3.99
CA ASP A 35 11.05 -4.25 4.76
C ASP A 35 10.98 -2.72 4.60
N GLN A 36 11.79 -2.01 5.39
CA GLN A 36 11.83 -0.55 5.38
C GLN A 36 12.37 0.03 4.07
N LYS A 37 13.21 -0.71 3.33
CA LYS A 37 13.76 -0.29 2.03
C LYS A 37 12.72 -0.44 0.93
N GLU A 38 11.95 -1.52 0.95
CA GLU A 38 10.81 -1.74 0.08
C GLU A 38 9.72 -0.70 0.33
N TRP A 39 9.46 -0.37 1.61
CA TRP A 39 8.55 0.72 1.96
C TRP A 39 9.03 2.08 1.42
N ALA A 40 10.32 2.42 1.62
CA ALA A 40 10.89 3.64 1.07
C ALA A 40 10.77 3.69 -0.47
N THR A 41 10.92 2.54 -1.14
CA THR A 41 10.76 2.41 -2.59
C THR A 41 9.31 2.63 -3.03
N ALA A 42 8.35 2.02 -2.32
CA ALA A 42 6.92 2.19 -2.59
C ALA A 42 6.47 3.66 -2.41
N VAL A 43 6.97 4.34 -1.38
CA VAL A 43 6.72 5.78 -1.18
C VAL A 43 7.38 6.60 -2.29
N GLN A 44 8.63 6.28 -2.65
CA GLN A 44 9.36 7.00 -3.71
C GLN A 44 8.67 6.88 -5.08
N GLN A 45 8.16 5.70 -5.43
CA GLN A 45 7.39 5.49 -6.66
C GLN A 45 6.05 6.23 -6.62
N CYS A 46 5.36 6.19 -5.47
CA CYS A 46 4.10 6.92 -5.27
C CYS A 46 4.26 8.43 -5.48
N ARG A 47 5.37 9.03 -5.07
CA ARG A 47 5.65 10.47 -5.28
C ARG A 47 5.73 10.89 -6.75
N GLY A 48 6.00 9.94 -7.64
CA GLY A 48 6.07 10.18 -9.08
C GLY A 48 4.83 9.74 -9.85
N CYS A 49 3.80 9.19 -9.19
CA CYS A 49 2.64 8.67 -9.88
C CYS A 49 1.77 9.79 -10.43
N GLU A 50 1.12 9.55 -11.57
CA GLU A 50 0.27 10.54 -12.24
C GLU A 50 -1.09 10.69 -11.58
N TRP A 51 -1.50 9.67 -10.81
CA TRP A 51 -2.79 9.59 -10.14
C TRP A 51 -2.77 10.18 -8.71
N GLY A 52 -1.65 10.74 -8.26
CA GLY A 52 -1.47 11.21 -6.88
C GLY A 52 -2.49 12.27 -6.45
N ASP A 53 -2.89 13.16 -7.37
CA ASP A 53 -3.86 14.23 -7.10
C ASP A 53 -5.26 13.68 -6.82
N ASP A 54 -5.70 12.69 -7.61
CA ASP A 54 -7.02 12.04 -7.45
C ASP A 54 -7.04 11.01 -6.32
N CYS A 55 -5.87 10.49 -5.91
CA CYS A 55 -5.74 9.45 -4.89
C CYS A 55 -6.36 9.87 -3.55
N SER A 56 -6.15 11.12 -3.14
CA SER A 56 -6.68 11.65 -1.87
C SER A 56 -8.22 11.66 -1.86
N ASP A 57 -8.84 12.13 -2.95
CA ASP A 57 -10.30 12.19 -3.06
C ASP A 57 -10.90 10.79 -3.19
N TRP A 58 -10.24 9.91 -3.94
CA TRP A 58 -10.65 8.52 -4.04
C TRP A 58 -10.63 7.82 -2.69
N LEU A 59 -9.58 8.02 -1.87
CA LEU A 59 -9.45 7.44 -0.53
C LEU A 59 -10.51 7.96 0.47
N LYS A 60 -11.04 9.17 0.27
CA LYS A 60 -12.15 9.69 1.10
C LYS A 60 -13.44 8.88 0.88
N ALA A 61 -13.67 8.45 -0.36
CA ALA A 61 -14.84 7.66 -0.75
C ALA A 61 -14.67 6.16 -0.51
N ASN A 62 -13.44 5.65 -0.56
CA ASN A 62 -13.13 4.22 -0.54
C ASN A 62 -12.28 3.84 0.68
N ARG A 63 -12.94 3.67 1.84
CA ARG A 63 -12.25 3.35 3.11
C ARG A 63 -11.86 1.88 3.24
N ALA A 64 -12.54 1.00 2.51
CA ALA A 64 -12.28 -0.43 2.46
C ALA A 64 -12.61 -0.93 1.05
N VAL A 65 -11.65 -1.59 0.43
CA VAL A 65 -11.74 -2.17 -0.92
C VAL A 65 -11.04 -3.51 -0.94
N ASP A 66 -11.44 -4.38 -1.87
CA ASP A 66 -10.82 -5.70 -1.98
C ASP A 66 -9.38 -5.62 -2.51
N ALA A 67 -9.08 -4.63 -3.34
CA ALA A 67 -7.75 -4.37 -3.85
C ALA A 67 -7.55 -2.87 -4.12
N ALA A 68 -6.31 -2.42 -4.05
CA ALA A 68 -5.95 -1.09 -4.53
C ALA A 68 -6.28 -0.96 -6.04
N PRO A 69 -6.75 0.20 -6.50
CA PRO A 69 -7.13 0.38 -7.90
C PRO A 69 -5.92 0.24 -8.82
N GLU A 70 -6.13 -0.19 -10.07
CA GLU A 70 -5.06 -0.38 -11.06
C GLU A 70 -4.24 0.88 -11.34
N SER A 71 -4.82 2.06 -11.11
CA SER A 71 -4.15 3.37 -11.21
C SER A 71 -3.14 3.62 -10.08
N CYS A 72 -3.20 2.88 -8.98
CA CYS A 72 -2.22 2.97 -7.91
C CYS A 72 -0.93 2.27 -8.33
N VAL A 73 0.18 3.00 -8.36
CA VAL A 73 1.51 2.44 -8.68
C VAL A 73 1.95 1.32 -7.73
N ASN A 74 1.42 1.30 -6.51
CA ASN A 74 1.72 0.29 -5.50
C ASN A 74 0.72 -0.88 -5.48
N ALA A 75 -0.27 -0.92 -6.40
CA ALA A 75 -1.35 -1.90 -6.36
C ALA A 75 -0.84 -3.35 -6.33
N LYS A 76 0.18 -3.66 -7.14
CA LYS A 76 0.77 -5.01 -7.20
C LYS A 76 1.47 -5.40 -5.89
N VAL A 77 2.20 -4.46 -5.27
CA VAL A 77 2.87 -4.70 -3.99
C VAL A 77 1.83 -4.96 -2.90
N PHE A 78 0.78 -4.14 -2.83
CA PHE A 78 -0.28 -4.33 -1.84
C PHE A 78 -1.06 -5.63 -2.04
N ALA A 79 -1.33 -6.02 -3.30
CA ALA A 79 -1.96 -7.31 -3.58
C ALA A 79 -1.09 -8.49 -3.11
N ALA A 80 0.21 -8.45 -3.36
CA ALA A 80 1.13 -9.50 -2.91
C ALA A 80 1.21 -9.60 -1.38
N LEU A 81 1.26 -8.46 -0.68
CA LEU A 81 1.26 -8.43 0.78
C LEU A 81 -0.05 -8.94 1.38
N LYS A 82 -1.19 -8.60 0.76
CA LYS A 82 -2.50 -9.13 1.18
C LYS A 82 -2.56 -10.65 1.06
N ALA A 83 -2.09 -11.20 -0.06
CA ALA A 83 -2.05 -12.65 -0.24
C ALA A 83 -1.17 -13.34 0.81
N ALA A 84 0.04 -12.82 1.07
CA ALA A 84 0.92 -13.34 2.11
C ALA A 84 0.30 -13.26 3.51
N GLN A 85 -0.44 -12.18 3.80
CA GLN A 85 -1.19 -12.03 5.05
C GLN A 85 -2.29 -13.10 5.18
N GLU A 86 -3.09 -13.31 4.13
CA GLU A 86 -4.16 -14.32 4.12
C GLU A 86 -3.62 -15.75 4.28
N GLU A 87 -2.47 -16.06 3.67
CA GLU A 87 -1.76 -17.33 3.85
C GLU A 87 -1.25 -17.53 5.30
N ALA A 88 -0.70 -16.47 5.89
CA ALA A 88 -0.27 -16.48 7.29
C ALA A 88 -1.46 -16.68 8.25
N ASP A 89 -2.56 -15.96 8.03
CA ASP A 89 -3.78 -16.06 8.84
C ASP A 89 -4.41 -17.46 8.74
N ALA A 90 -4.44 -18.04 7.54
CA ALA A 90 -4.92 -19.41 7.33
C ALA A 90 -4.07 -20.46 8.06
N THR A 91 -2.75 -20.23 8.14
CA THR A 91 -1.83 -21.11 8.87
C THR A 91 -2.07 -21.04 10.38
N VAL A 92 -2.30 -19.83 10.93
CA VAL A 92 -2.63 -19.64 12.35
C VAL A 92 -3.97 -20.28 12.71
N ALA A 93 -4.98 -20.16 11.84
CA ALA A 93 -6.31 -20.75 12.08
C ALA A 93 -6.33 -22.29 12.04
N ALA A 94 -5.33 -22.91 11.41
CA ALA A 94 -5.23 -24.37 11.27
C ALA A 94 -4.44 -25.06 12.41
N GLY A 95 -3.78 -24.29 13.29
CA GLY A 95 -2.98 -24.79 14.41
C GLY A 95 -3.67 -24.63 15.76
#